data_AF-A0A084GGE1-F1
#
_entry.id   AF-A0A084GGE1-F1
#
_cell.length_a   1.000
_cell.length_b   1.000
_cell.length_c   1.000
_cell.angle_alpha   90.00
_cell.angle_beta   90.00
_cell.angle_gamma   90.00
#
_symmetry.space_group_name_H-M   'P 1'
#
loop_
_entity.id
_entity.type
_entity.pdbx_description
1 polymer ?
#
loop_
_entity_poly.entity_id
_entity_poly.type
_entity_poly.pdbx_seq_one_letter_code
_entity_poly.pdbx_strand_id
1 'polypeptide(L)'
;MAAQHPQRLGNLKGYDPEQRAEYNIVSTAFPLVIATAGFMHTGAQITRRIKQRYLEAVLRQHLVTFDATGTGEILSRLNADSNSTQDALSSKPSLTISTMGTLVATIIAMVRYSAHSLTESSAVTSIVESLTSLNVGKYRQCIGLVNQDLTLYN
;
A
#
# COMPACT_ATOMS: atom_id res chain seq x y z
N MET A 1 26.73 -32.25 43.47
CA MET A 1 25.45 -32.77 43.99
C MET A 1 24.43 -31.63 43.91
N ALA A 2 23.87 -31.27 42.75
CA ALA A 2 22.94 -32.03 41.89
C ALA A 2 21.61 -32.34 42.58
N ALA A 3 20.62 -31.47 42.40
CA ALA A 3 19.20 -31.82 42.19
C ALA A 3 18.36 -30.54 42.04
N GLN A 4 18.39 -29.97 40.83
CA GLN A 4 17.50 -28.90 40.38
C GLN A 4 16.13 -29.54 40.13
N HIS A 5 15.13 -29.18 40.94
CA HIS A 5 13.81 -29.79 40.88
C HIS A 5 13.18 -29.65 39.47
N PRO A 6 12.74 -30.76 38.85
CA PRO A 6 12.33 -30.80 37.45
C PRO A 6 10.99 -30.12 37.20
N GLN A 7 10.92 -29.53 36.01
CA GLN A 7 9.77 -28.89 35.38
C GLN A 7 8.45 -29.66 35.56
N ARG A 8 7.54 -29.08 36.32
CA ARG A 8 6.12 -29.43 36.34
C ARG A 8 5.34 -28.46 35.46
N LEU A 9 5.64 -28.46 34.16
CA LEU A 9 4.74 -28.00 33.10
C LEU A 9 4.31 -29.22 32.26
N GLY A 10 3.71 -30.20 32.93
CA GLY A 10 2.84 -31.16 32.28
C GLY A 10 1.44 -30.55 32.19
N ASN A 11 0.82 -30.60 31.00
CA ASN A 11 -0.57 -30.22 30.67
C ASN A 11 -0.91 -28.84 30.06
N LEU A 12 -0.05 -28.29 29.20
CA LEU A 12 -0.50 -27.46 28.06
C LEU A 12 0.26 -27.84 26.78
N LYS A 13 0.37 -29.14 26.53
CA LYS A 13 1.05 -29.70 25.35
C LYS A 13 0.00 -30.34 24.43
N GLY A 14 -0.86 -29.49 23.90
CA GLY A 14 -1.85 -29.82 22.86
C GLY A 14 -1.84 -28.77 21.75
N TYR A 15 -0.67 -28.18 21.48
CA TYR A 15 -0.45 -27.27 20.38
C TYR A 15 0.77 -27.76 19.62
N ASP A 16 0.51 -28.56 18.60
CA ASP A 16 1.56 -28.99 17.67
C ASP A 16 2.17 -27.75 17.01
N PRO A 17 3.51 -27.65 16.91
CA PRO A 17 4.18 -26.48 16.34
C PRO A 17 3.78 -26.24 14.88
N GLU A 18 3.29 -27.27 14.20
CA GLU A 18 2.72 -27.19 12.85
C GLU A 18 1.41 -26.38 12.82
N GLN A 19 0.43 -26.71 13.68
CA GLN A 19 -0.82 -25.95 13.81
C GLN A 19 -0.58 -24.50 14.26
N ARG A 20 0.48 -24.26 15.04
CA ARG A 20 0.90 -22.91 15.42
C ARG A 20 1.33 -22.06 14.25
N ALA A 21 2.03 -22.65 13.29
CA ALA A 21 2.45 -21.96 12.10
C ALA A 21 1.22 -21.62 11.24
N GLU A 22 0.31 -22.57 11.05
CA GLU A 22 -0.90 -22.37 10.25
C GLU A 22 -1.83 -21.28 10.83
N TYR A 23 -2.12 -21.30 12.13
CA TYR A 23 -3.00 -20.31 12.76
C TYR A 23 -2.42 -18.88 12.72
N ASN A 24 -1.10 -18.73 12.93
CA ASN A 24 -0.44 -17.42 12.88
C ASN A 24 -0.42 -16.84 11.47
N ILE A 25 -0.22 -17.68 10.45
CA ILE A 25 -0.24 -17.24 9.04
C ILE A 25 -1.65 -16.81 8.65
N VAL A 26 -2.67 -17.61 8.99
CA VAL A 26 -4.07 -17.33 8.64
C VAL A 26 -4.59 -16.07 9.34
N SER A 27 -4.31 -15.90 10.63
CA SER A 27 -4.75 -14.72 11.41
C SER A 27 -4.07 -13.43 10.96
N THR A 28 -2.82 -13.48 10.50
CA THR A 28 -2.09 -12.29 10.03
C THR A 28 -2.50 -11.89 8.60
N ALA A 29 -2.82 -12.86 7.74
CA ALA A 29 -3.21 -12.58 6.35
C ALA A 29 -4.59 -11.92 6.23
N PHE A 30 -5.54 -12.32 7.07
CA PHE A 30 -6.93 -11.84 7.00
C PHE A 30 -7.09 -10.30 7.13
N PRO A 31 -6.53 -9.63 8.16
CA PRO A 31 -6.64 -8.18 8.29
C PRO A 31 -5.90 -7.41 7.19
N LEU A 32 -4.77 -7.93 6.68
CA LEU A 32 -4.01 -7.30 5.61
C LEU A 32 -4.80 -7.24 4.31
N VAL A 33 -5.49 -8.33 3.95
CA VAL A 33 -6.31 -8.41 2.74
C VAL A 33 -7.51 -7.45 2.84
N ILE A 34 -8.16 -7.39 4.01
CA ILE A 34 -9.31 -6.48 4.23
C ILE A 34 -8.86 -5.02 4.15
N ALA A 35 -7.76 -4.66 4.80
CA ALA A 35 -7.22 -3.30 4.77
C ALA A 35 -6.88 -2.89 3.34
N THR A 36 -6.14 -3.73 2.60
CA THR A 36 -5.72 -3.44 1.23
C THR A 36 -6.92 -3.30 0.29
N ALA A 37 -7.90 -4.22 0.38
CA ALA A 37 -9.13 -4.15 -0.41
C ALA A 37 -9.97 -2.89 -0.09
N GLY A 38 -10.06 -2.51 1.20
CA GLY A 38 -10.78 -1.31 1.63
C GLY A 38 -10.14 -0.01 1.11
N PHE A 39 -8.81 0.08 1.11
CA PHE A 39 -8.09 1.21 0.54
C PHE A 39 -8.23 1.27 -0.98
N MET A 40 -8.13 0.13 -1.68
CA MET A 40 -8.34 0.07 -3.14
C MET A 40 -9.76 0.52 -3.51
N HIS A 41 -10.78 0.06 -2.78
CA HIS A 41 -12.16 0.46 -3.02
C HIS A 41 -12.33 1.97 -2.81
N THR A 42 -11.83 2.50 -1.70
CA THR A 42 -11.91 3.93 -1.39
C THR A 42 -11.17 4.80 -2.42
N GLY A 43 -9.98 4.39 -2.86
CA GLY A 43 -9.20 5.09 -3.88
C GLY A 43 -9.90 5.14 -5.24
N ALA A 44 -10.57 4.04 -5.63
CA ALA A 44 -11.36 3.99 -6.85
C ALA A 44 -12.57 4.96 -6.81
N GLN A 45 -13.26 5.05 -5.67
CA GLN A 45 -14.40 5.98 -5.51
C GLN A 45 -13.96 7.44 -5.59
N ILE A 46 -12.83 7.80 -4.96
CA ILE A 46 -12.30 9.18 -5.00
C ILE A 46 -11.90 9.55 -6.42
N THR A 47 -11.18 8.67 -7.12
CA THR A 47 -10.79 8.89 -8.53
C THR A 47 -12.00 9.09 -9.42
N ARG A 48 -13.06 8.28 -9.24
CA ARG A 48 -14.30 8.41 -10.01
C ARG A 48 -14.96 9.78 -9.81
N ARG A 49 -14.96 10.31 -8.58
CA ARG A 49 -15.51 11.65 -8.30
C ARG A 49 -14.68 12.76 -8.94
N ILE A 50 -13.37 12.64 -8.94
CA ILE A 50 -12.47 13.59 -9.62
C ILE A 50 -12.73 13.58 -11.14
N LYS A 51 -12.82 12.39 -11.76
CA LYS A 51 -13.18 12.22 -13.17
C LYS A 51 -14.50 12.93 -13.52
N GLN A 52 -15.53 12.74 -12.69
CA GLN A 52 -16.84 13.35 -12.93
C GLN A 52 -16.80 14.87 -12.87
N ARG A 53 -16.15 15.46 -11.85
CA ARG A 53 -16.03 16.91 -11.73
C ARG A 53 -15.15 17.53 -12.80
N TYR A 54 -14.08 16.84 -13.20
CA TYR A 54 -13.23 17.30 -14.29
C TYR A 54 -13.99 17.34 -15.63
N LEU A 55 -14.74 16.27 -15.94
CA LEU A 55 -15.55 16.23 -17.16
C LEU A 55 -16.63 17.32 -17.15
N GLU A 56 -17.28 17.54 -16.01
CA GLU A 56 -18.27 18.62 -15.84
C GLU A 56 -17.65 20.01 -16.08
N ALA A 57 -16.45 20.26 -15.57
CA ALA A 57 -15.72 21.52 -15.77
C ALA A 57 -15.31 21.74 -17.23
N VAL A 58 -14.77 20.70 -17.89
CA VAL A 58 -14.38 20.75 -19.31
C VAL A 58 -15.59 21.02 -20.20
N LEU A 59 -16.73 20.35 -19.95
CA LEU A 59 -17.96 20.53 -20.72
C LEU A 59 -18.57 21.94 -20.55
N ARG A 60 -18.37 22.58 -19.38
CA ARG A 60 -18.87 23.95 -19.13
C ARG A 60 -18.00 25.04 -19.74
N GLN A 61 -16.71 24.80 -19.96
CA GLN A 61 -15.75 25.83 -20.36
C GLN A 61 -15.45 25.85 -21.87
N HIS A 62 -15.69 24.76 -22.60
CA HIS A 62 -15.18 24.62 -23.97
C HIS A 62 -16.25 24.12 -24.97
N LEU A 63 -17.00 25.03 -25.60
CA LEU A 63 -17.65 24.77 -26.89
C LEU A 63 -16.69 25.03 -28.07
N VAL A 64 -15.80 26.02 -27.93
CA VAL A 64 -14.86 26.45 -29.00
C VAL A 64 -13.62 25.54 -29.13
N THR A 65 -13.13 24.96 -28.03
CA THR A 65 -11.95 24.06 -28.05
C THR A 65 -12.31 22.62 -28.38
N PHE A 66 -13.60 22.25 -28.25
CA PHE A 66 -14.09 20.90 -28.48
C PHE A 66 -14.02 20.48 -29.96
N ASP A 67 -14.20 21.44 -30.87
CA ASP A 67 -14.17 21.22 -32.32
C ASP A 67 -12.74 21.16 -32.88
N ALA A 68 -11.78 21.79 -32.19
CA ALA A 68 -10.39 21.91 -32.66
C ALA A 68 -9.48 20.73 -32.26
N THR A 69 -9.82 19.98 -31.20
CA THR A 69 -8.89 19.01 -30.57
C THR A 69 -9.39 17.56 -30.54
N GLY A 70 -10.63 17.30 -30.98
CA GLY A 70 -11.20 15.95 -31.02
C GLY A 70 -11.47 15.35 -29.64
N THR A 71 -12.74 15.07 -29.32
CA THR A 71 -13.20 14.56 -28.01
C THR A 71 -12.45 13.31 -27.52
N GLY A 72 -11.97 12.47 -28.44
CA GLY A 72 -11.26 11.22 -28.12
C GLY A 72 -9.90 11.43 -27.45
N GLU A 73 -9.15 12.45 -27.85
CA GLU A 73 -7.80 12.71 -27.31
C GLU A 73 -7.89 13.23 -25.87
N ILE A 74 -8.83 14.15 -25.61
CA ILE A 74 -9.07 14.71 -24.27
C ILE A 74 -9.53 13.61 -23.31
N LEU A 75 -10.43 12.73 -23.75
CA LEU A 75 -10.93 11.62 -22.93
C LEU A 75 -9.83 10.57 -22.67
N SER A 76 -8.97 10.30 -23.64
CA SER A 76 -7.84 9.38 -23.49
C SER A 76 -6.83 9.92 -22.47
N ARG A 77 -6.44 11.20 -22.59
CA ARG A 77 -5.54 11.88 -21.63
C ARG A 77 -6.13 11.94 -20.23
N LEU A 78 -7.42 12.26 -20.11
CA LEU A 78 -8.11 12.25 -18.82
C LEU A 78 -8.10 10.86 -18.17
N ASN A 79 -8.33 9.82 -18.95
CA ASN A 79 -8.28 8.45 -18.44
C ASN A 79 -6.87 8.04 -18.00
N ALA A 80 -5.84 8.42 -18.77
CA ALA A 80 -4.45 8.18 -18.40
C ALA A 80 -4.07 8.90 -17.10
N ASP A 81 -4.39 10.19 -16.98
CA ASP A 81 -4.10 11.01 -15.79
C ASP A 81 -4.83 10.49 -14.54
N SER A 82 -6.09 10.10 -14.73
CA SER A 82 -6.88 9.58 -13.62
C SER A 82 -6.45 8.19 -13.17
N ASN A 83 -6.00 7.31 -14.08
CA ASN A 83 -5.44 6.01 -13.70
C ASN A 83 -4.15 6.22 -12.89
N SER A 84 -3.28 7.12 -13.33
CA SER A 84 -2.07 7.51 -12.59
C SER A 84 -2.40 8.07 -11.20
N THR A 85 -3.44 8.91 -11.10
CA THR A 85 -3.92 9.47 -9.84
C THR A 85 -4.50 8.40 -8.92
N GLN A 86 -5.27 7.44 -9.46
CA GLN A 86 -5.83 6.32 -8.70
C GLN A 86 -4.73 5.42 -8.13
N ASP A 87 -3.72 5.12 -8.94
CA ASP A 87 -2.59 4.31 -8.51
C ASP A 87 -1.79 5.05 -7.45
N ALA A 88 -1.55 6.35 -7.62
CA ALA A 88 -0.88 7.17 -6.61
C ALA A 88 -1.68 7.24 -5.29
N LEU A 89 -3.00 7.29 -5.36
CA LEU A 89 -3.89 7.39 -4.19
C LEU A 89 -4.14 6.04 -3.50
N SER A 90 -4.08 4.92 -4.22
CA SER A 90 -4.34 3.60 -3.64
C SER A 90 -3.06 2.89 -3.20
N SER A 91 -1.98 2.99 -3.97
CA SER A 91 -0.72 2.25 -3.69
C SER A 91 0.16 2.94 -2.65
N LYS A 92 0.36 4.27 -2.74
CA LYS A 92 1.31 4.99 -1.87
C LYS A 92 0.83 5.10 -0.41
N PRO A 93 -0.41 5.54 -0.12
CA PRO A 93 -0.85 5.69 1.27
C PRO A 93 -1.20 4.34 1.92
N SER A 94 -1.71 3.35 1.18
CA SER A 94 -1.97 2.02 1.77
C SER A 94 -0.66 1.38 2.28
N LEU A 95 0.41 1.48 1.49
CA LEU A 95 1.73 1.01 1.87
C LEU A 95 2.28 1.75 3.10
N THR A 96 2.07 3.07 3.15
CA THR A 96 2.52 3.91 4.28
C THR A 96 1.76 3.57 5.56
N ILE A 97 0.45 3.36 5.49
CA ILE A 97 -0.38 3.04 6.65
C ILE A 97 -0.08 1.61 7.14
N SER A 98 0.15 0.68 6.21
CA SER A 98 0.53 -0.70 6.52
C SER A 98 1.90 -0.79 7.20
N THR A 99 2.89 -0.03 6.74
CA THR A 99 4.21 0.01 7.39
C THR A 99 4.17 0.68 8.76
N MET A 100 3.34 1.71 8.95
CA MET A 100 3.10 2.30 10.27
C MET A 100 2.48 1.29 11.24
N GLY A 101 1.47 0.53 10.80
CA GLY A 101 0.85 -0.53 11.61
C GLY A 101 1.85 -1.65 11.96
N THR A 102 2.66 -2.05 10.99
CA THR A 102 3.70 -3.07 11.18
C THR A 102 4.76 -2.63 12.18
N LEU A 103 5.24 -1.38 12.10
CA LEU A 103 6.19 -0.82 13.07
C LEU A 103 5.70 -0.92 14.53
N VAL A 104 4.44 -0.57 14.77
CA VAL A 104 3.85 -0.65 16.12
C VAL A 104 3.71 -2.10 16.57
N ALA A 105 3.27 -2.99 15.69
CA ALA A 105 3.15 -4.42 15.97
C ALA A 105 4.52 -5.06 16.31
N THR A 106 5.57 -4.71 15.56
CA THR A 106 6.94 -5.15 15.77
C THR A 106 7.48 -4.66 17.13
N ILE A 107 7.29 -3.38 17.50
CA ILE A 107 7.70 -2.87 18.81
C ILE A 107 7.03 -3.64 19.97
N ILE A 108 5.73 -3.94 19.83
CA ILE A 108 4.98 -4.69 20.85
C ILE A 108 5.47 -6.15 20.93
N ALA A 109 5.74 -6.77 19.79
CA ALA A 109 6.26 -8.14 19.70
C ALA A 109 7.65 -8.26 20.34
N MET A 110 8.54 -7.31 20.05
CA MET A 110 9.88 -7.21 20.63
C MET A 110 9.86 -7.18 22.16
N VAL A 111 8.93 -6.43 22.76
CA VAL A 111 8.80 -6.31 24.22
C VAL A 111 8.27 -7.61 24.86
N ARG A 112 7.46 -8.40 24.14
CA ARG A 112 6.82 -9.60 24.68
C ARG A 112 7.61 -10.89 24.48
N TYR A 113 8.42 -10.98 23.42
CA TYR A 113 9.15 -12.19 23.07
C TYR A 113 10.66 -11.92 23.03
N SER A 114 11.30 -11.93 24.20
CA SER A 114 12.74 -11.68 24.36
C SER A 114 13.68 -12.66 23.63
N ALA A 115 13.16 -13.76 23.08
CA ALA A 115 13.93 -14.79 22.37
C ALA A 115 13.62 -14.92 20.86
N HIS A 116 12.72 -14.10 20.28
CA HIS A 116 12.25 -14.22 18.88
C HIS A 116 12.83 -13.16 17.91
N SER A 117 14.13 -12.90 17.98
CA SER A 117 14.82 -11.87 17.17
C SER A 117 14.70 -12.02 15.64
N LEU A 118 14.35 -13.21 15.14
CA LEU A 118 14.37 -13.51 13.69
C LEU A 118 13.15 -12.99 12.92
N THR A 119 11.97 -12.88 13.56
CA THR A 119 10.76 -12.37 12.90
C THR A 119 10.78 -10.84 12.76
N GLU A 120 11.50 -10.16 13.64
CA GLU A 120 11.67 -8.70 13.62
C GLU A 120 12.49 -8.25 12.40
N SER A 121 13.49 -9.05 12.00
CA SER A 121 14.37 -8.69 10.88
C SER A 121 13.61 -8.62 9.55
N SER A 122 12.61 -9.48 9.31
CA SER A 122 11.83 -9.46 8.06
C SER A 122 10.83 -8.31 8.01
N ALA A 123 10.29 -7.89 9.16
CA ALA A 123 9.45 -6.70 9.25
C ALA A 123 10.24 -5.44 8.86
N VAL A 124 11.49 -5.32 9.33
CA VAL A 124 12.39 -4.22 8.96
C VAL A 124 12.67 -4.23 7.45
N THR A 125 12.88 -5.38 6.82
CA THR A 125 13.10 -5.48 5.37
C THR A 125 11.92 -4.94 4.57
N SER A 126 10.68 -5.29 4.95
CA SER A 126 9.47 -4.80 4.28
C SER A 126 9.28 -3.28 4.38
N ILE A 127 9.71 -2.68 5.49
CA ILE A 127 9.66 -1.23 5.70
C ILE A 127 10.68 -0.53 4.77
N VAL A 128 11.87 -1.10 4.59
CA VAL A 128 12.89 -0.56 3.67
C VAL A 128 12.43 -0.65 2.21
N GLU A 129 11.78 -1.76 1.82
CA GLU A 129 11.18 -1.92 0.48
C GLU A 129 10.06 -0.90 0.22
N SER A 130 9.24 -0.61 1.25
CA SER A 130 8.22 0.43 1.16
C SER A 130 8.81 1.83 0.99
N LEU A 131 9.83 2.19 1.77
CA LEU A 131 10.49 3.49 1.68
C LEU A 131 11.21 3.70 0.35
N THR A 132 11.83 2.65 -0.20
CA THR A 132 12.44 2.71 -1.54
C THR A 132 11.39 2.89 -2.64
N SER A 133 10.25 2.21 -2.55
CA SER A 133 9.09 2.41 -3.44
C SER A 133 8.56 3.85 -3.42
N LEU A 134 8.49 4.49 -2.24
CA LEU A 134 8.07 5.89 -2.08
C LEU A 134 9.06 6.88 -2.73
N ASN A 135 10.36 6.67 -2.55
CA ASN A 135 11.40 7.48 -3.18
C ASN A 135 11.39 7.31 -4.70
N VAL A 136 11.34 6.07 -5.20
CA VAL A 136 11.21 5.77 -6.63
C VAL A 136 9.92 6.36 -7.22
N GLY A 137 8.83 6.41 -6.44
CA GLY A 137 7.58 7.07 -6.82
C GLY A 137 7.72 8.57 -7.05
N LYS A 138 8.50 9.27 -6.20
CA LYS A 138 8.82 10.70 -6.41
C LYS A 138 9.71 10.88 -7.65
N TYR A 139 10.75 10.07 -7.82
CA TYR A 139 11.63 10.14 -8.99
C TYR A 139 10.87 9.88 -10.29
N ARG A 140 10.00 8.86 -10.33
CA ARG A 140 9.17 8.54 -11.49
C ARG A 140 8.20 9.67 -11.85
N GLN A 141 7.67 10.38 -10.85
CA GLN A 141 6.81 11.54 -11.06
C GLN A 141 7.58 12.75 -11.60
N CYS A 142 8.77 13.03 -11.07
CA CYS A 142 9.63 14.10 -11.59
C CYS A 142 10.05 13.86 -13.06
N ILE A 143 10.40 12.61 -13.42
CA ILE A 143 10.72 12.26 -14.81
C ILE A 143 9.48 12.41 -15.72
N GLY A 144 8.30 12.04 -15.23
CA GLY A 144 7.04 12.21 -15.97
C GLY A 144 6.73 13.68 -16.29
N LEU A 145 6.92 14.58 -15.32
CA LEU A 145 6.76 16.03 -15.53
C LEU A 145 7.76 16.56 -16.57
N VAL A 146 9.03 16.16 -16.48
CA VAL A 146 10.08 16.54 -17.45
C VAL A 146 9.76 16.05 -18.87
N ASN A 147 9.18 14.86 -19.01
CA ASN A 147 8.83 14.30 -20.33
C ASN A 147 7.65 15.05 -20.99
N GLN A 148 6.76 15.61 -20.16
CA GLN A 148 5.61 16.37 -20.64
C GLN A 148 5.98 17.80 -21.05
N ASP A 149 6.96 18.41 -20.39
CA ASP A 149 7.55 19.68 -20.82
C ASP A 149 8.30 19.55 -22.17
N LEU A 150 8.96 18.42 -22.41
CA LEU A 150 9.71 18.17 -23.64
C LEU A 150 8.81 17.99 -24.87
N THR A 151 7.60 17.46 -24.67
CA THR A 151 6.60 17.25 -25.74
C THR A 151 5.81 18.50 -26.11
N LEU A 152 5.94 19.59 -25.34
CA LEU A 152 5.39 20.90 -25.70
C LEU A 152 6.37 21.75 -26.54
N TYR A 153 7.60 21.29 -26.74
CA TYR A 153 8.67 22.03 -27.42
C TYR A 153 9.06 21.45 -28.80
N ASN A 154 8.43 20.36 -29.23
CA ASN A 154 8.63 19.69 -30.52
C ASN A 154 7.27 19.44 -31.19
#